data_AF-A0A1W2AZ56-F1
#
_entry.id   AF-A0A1W2AZ56-F1
#
_cell.length_a   1.000
_cell.length_b   1.000
_cell.length_c   1.000
_cell.angle_alpha   90.00
_cell.angle_beta   90.00
_cell.angle_gamma   90.00
#
_symmetry.space_group_name_H-M   'P 1'
#
loop_
_entity.id
_entity.type
_entity.pdbx_description
1 polymer ?
#
loop_
_entity_poly.entity_id
_entity_poly.type
_entity_poly.pdbx_seq_one_letter_code
_entity_poly.pdbx_strand_id
1 'polypeptide(L)'
;MTGIARLEYWQKCQVSPRDCSMDHNAVQWRHCLMPKDTSVTNAFQNYHLQLLEHVRSILVALENAEQVPEESHALFLERFDELLALLPLEPLQSQYLGQDLMCQVIQRYPQFAHLVPRDLLWFFGGDCLHFMPDAELDLYQQLEELRYEAEQRGAPFDWNVEKQQLLASRQAE
;
A
#
# COMPACT_ATOMS: atom_id res chain seq x y z
N MET A 1 -6.89 -50.69 20.24
CA MET A 1 -8.00 -49.89 19.68
C MET A 1 -7.82 -48.50 20.26
N THR A 2 -7.33 -47.44 19.61
CA THR A 2 -7.18 -47.02 18.20
C THR A 2 -6.12 -45.91 18.33
N GLY A 3 -4.90 -45.98 17.78
CA GLY A 3 -4.56 -46.15 16.39
C GLY A 3 -4.72 -44.83 15.62
N ILE A 4 -3.61 -44.13 15.35
CA ILE A 4 -3.40 -43.29 14.14
C ILE A 4 -4.03 -41.86 14.12
N ALA A 5 -3.79 -41.02 15.13
CA ALA A 5 -4.13 -39.57 14.98
C ALA A 5 -3.13 -38.59 15.60
N ARG A 6 -1.92 -39.04 15.97
CA ARG A 6 -0.94 -38.19 16.69
C ARG A 6 0.37 -37.93 15.94
N LEU A 7 0.55 -38.51 14.75
CA LEU A 7 1.85 -38.49 14.05
C LEU A 7 1.88 -37.73 12.71
N GLU A 8 0.75 -37.23 12.18
CA GLU A 8 0.79 -36.46 10.91
C GLU A 8 0.78 -34.94 11.07
N TYR A 9 0.60 -34.41 12.28
CA TYR A 9 0.56 -32.94 12.49
C TYR A 9 1.89 -32.30 12.90
N TRP A 10 2.91 -33.11 13.24
CA TRP A 10 4.17 -32.63 13.82
C TRP A 10 5.27 -32.32 12.80
N GLN A 11 5.03 -32.52 11.50
CA GLN A 11 6.10 -32.44 10.49
C GLN A 11 6.13 -31.13 9.67
N LYS A 12 5.29 -30.13 9.99
CA LYS A 12 5.27 -28.82 9.30
C LYS A 12 5.67 -27.60 10.13
N CYS A 13 5.93 -27.73 11.44
CA CYS A 13 6.34 -26.59 12.26
C CYS A 13 7.84 -26.66 12.59
N GLN A 14 8.67 -26.08 11.72
CA GLN A 14 10.08 -25.75 12.03
C GLN A 14 10.15 -24.43 12.81
N VAL A 15 9.73 -24.41 14.09
CA VAL A 15 9.95 -23.26 14.98
C VAL A 15 10.67 -23.73 16.25
N SER A 16 11.74 -23.02 16.62
CA SER A 16 12.63 -23.32 17.75
C SER A 16 11.88 -23.22 19.09
N PRO A 17 12.07 -24.16 20.05
CA PRO A 17 11.31 -24.24 21.30
C PRO A 17 11.47 -23.09 22.31
N ARG A 18 12.27 -22.05 22.02
CA ARG A 18 12.68 -21.06 23.05
C ARG A 18 11.75 -19.87 23.25
N ASP A 19 10.76 -19.66 22.38
CA ASP A 19 9.97 -18.43 22.37
C ASP A 19 8.50 -18.58 22.81
N CYS A 20 8.06 -19.77 23.24
CA CYS A 20 6.69 -19.98 23.72
C CYS A 20 6.61 -19.92 25.25
N SER A 21 6.20 -18.77 25.80
CA SER A 21 5.64 -18.69 27.16
C SER A 21 4.20 -19.22 27.13
N MET A 22 3.91 -20.27 27.91
CA MET A 22 2.59 -20.86 28.08
C MET A 22 1.79 -20.09 29.14
N ASP A 23 0.80 -19.30 28.73
CA ASP A 23 -0.28 -18.91 29.63
C ASP A 23 -1.40 -19.97 29.56
N HIS A 24 -1.68 -20.60 30.71
CA HIS A 24 -2.52 -21.80 30.83
C HIS A 24 -4.04 -21.54 30.83
N ASN A 25 -4.53 -20.36 30.44
CA ASN A 25 -5.96 -20.05 30.60
C ASN A 25 -6.60 -19.13 29.53
N ALA A 26 -6.30 -19.34 28.26
CA ALA A 26 -7.05 -18.72 27.17
C ALA A 26 -7.44 -19.76 26.11
N VAL A 27 -8.74 -20.03 25.98
CA VAL A 27 -9.34 -20.82 24.88
C VAL A 27 -9.37 -19.99 23.58
N GLN A 28 -8.33 -19.19 23.34
CA GLN A 28 -8.26 -18.32 22.17
C GLN A 28 -6.82 -18.20 21.69
N TRP A 29 -6.49 -19.02 20.68
CA TRP A 29 -5.28 -18.87 19.89
C TRP A 29 -5.36 -17.58 19.06
N ARG A 30 -5.00 -16.43 19.65
CA ARG A 30 -4.67 -15.25 18.85
C ARG A 30 -3.25 -15.44 18.35
N HIS A 31 -3.16 -15.84 17.08
CA HIS A 31 -2.07 -15.60 16.16
C HIS A 31 -0.68 -15.45 16.78
N CYS A 32 0.10 -16.54 16.78
CA CYS A 32 1.56 -16.42 16.70
C CYS A 32 1.89 -15.74 15.36
N LEU A 33 1.98 -14.42 15.37
CA LEU A 33 2.56 -13.64 14.28
C LEU A 33 4.06 -13.92 14.28
N MET A 34 4.50 -14.64 13.25
CA MET A 34 5.90 -14.75 12.83
C MET A 34 6.55 -13.36 12.83
N PRO A 35 7.80 -13.20 13.32
CA PRO A 35 8.60 -12.05 12.96
C PRO A 35 9.05 -12.29 11.51
N LYS A 36 8.27 -11.81 10.53
CA LYS A 36 8.86 -11.53 9.22
C LYS A 36 9.70 -10.27 9.42
N ASP A 37 10.85 -10.18 8.79
CA ASP A 37 11.59 -8.92 8.65
C ASP A 37 10.72 -7.95 7.83
N THR A 38 9.74 -7.30 8.49
CA THR A 38 8.60 -6.61 7.86
C THR A 38 8.72 -5.10 7.93
N SER A 39 9.79 -4.53 8.49
CA SER A 39 9.78 -3.10 8.83
C SER A 39 9.78 -2.17 7.61
N VAL A 40 10.56 -2.46 6.57
CA VAL A 40 10.71 -1.57 5.40
C VAL A 40 9.53 -1.68 4.43
N THR A 41 9.11 -2.91 4.08
CA THR A 41 7.96 -3.14 3.19
C THR A 41 6.65 -2.66 3.83
N ASN A 42 6.50 -2.79 5.15
CA ASN A 42 5.32 -2.29 5.86
C ASN A 42 5.30 -0.76 5.91
N ALA A 43 6.44 -0.09 6.09
CA ALA A 43 6.50 1.38 6.09
C ALA A 43 6.12 1.97 4.72
N PHE A 44 6.65 1.41 3.62
CA PHE A 44 6.30 1.86 2.26
C PHE A 44 4.82 1.61 1.95
N GLN A 45 4.29 0.42 2.26
CA GLN A 45 2.86 0.13 2.06
C GLN A 45 1.96 1.01 2.94
N ASN A 46 2.31 1.22 4.22
CA ASN A 46 1.53 2.08 5.11
C ASN A 46 1.49 3.53 4.64
N TYR A 47 2.60 4.05 4.10
CA TYR A 47 2.63 5.38 3.50
C TYR A 47 1.61 5.50 2.36
N HIS A 48 1.59 4.55 1.43
CA HIS A 48 0.62 4.55 0.32
C HIS A 48 -0.82 4.34 0.80
N LEU A 49 -1.03 3.56 1.84
CA LEU A 49 -2.35 3.40 2.46
C LEU A 49 -2.86 4.71 3.06
N GLN A 50 -2.02 5.46 3.77
CA GLN A 50 -2.37 6.79 4.28
C GLN A 50 -2.72 7.77 3.16
N LEU A 51 -2.00 7.71 2.03
CA LEU A 51 -2.32 8.52 0.85
C LEU A 51 -3.68 8.14 0.25
N LEU A 52 -4.01 6.85 0.17
CA LEU A 52 -5.31 6.39 -0.30
C LEU A 52 -6.44 6.84 0.64
N GLU A 53 -6.26 6.73 1.95
CA GLU A 53 -7.22 7.24 2.93
C GLU A 53 -7.43 8.76 2.79
N HIS A 54 -6.36 9.50 2.51
CA HIS A 54 -6.46 10.93 2.24
C HIS A 54 -7.29 11.22 0.98
N VAL A 55 -7.02 10.54 -0.14
CA VAL A 55 -7.82 10.66 -1.37
C VAL A 55 -9.29 10.31 -1.11
N ARG A 56 -9.55 9.24 -0.36
CA ARG A 56 -10.90 8.84 0.04
C ARG A 56 -11.62 9.96 0.81
N SER A 57 -10.94 10.62 1.75
CA SER A 57 -11.52 11.73 2.52
C SER A 57 -11.91 12.92 1.64
N ILE A 58 -11.09 13.21 0.62
CA ILE A 58 -11.39 14.24 -0.38
C ILE A 58 -12.64 13.81 -1.17
N LEU A 59 -12.68 12.58 -1.70
CA LEU A 59 -13.80 12.09 -2.52
C LEU A 59 -15.16 12.15 -1.78
N VAL A 60 -15.18 11.89 -0.46
CA VAL A 60 -16.39 12.06 0.36
C VAL A 60 -16.77 13.53 0.52
N ALA A 61 -15.80 14.42 0.72
CA ALA A 61 -16.08 15.85 0.81
C ALA A 61 -16.66 16.38 -0.52
N LEU A 62 -16.23 15.83 -1.66
CA LEU A 62 -16.70 16.21 -2.99
C LEU A 62 -18.13 15.79 -3.29
N GLU A 63 -18.59 14.65 -2.76
CA GLU A 63 -19.98 14.19 -2.89
C GLU A 63 -20.98 15.29 -2.49
N ASN A 64 -20.63 16.06 -1.45
CA ASN A 64 -21.47 17.14 -0.93
C ASN A 64 -21.42 18.42 -1.77
N ALA A 65 -20.38 18.60 -2.59
CA ALA A 65 -20.10 19.83 -3.31
C ALA A 65 -20.47 19.75 -4.80
N GLU A 66 -20.43 18.56 -5.39
CA GLU A 66 -20.69 18.35 -6.82
C GLU A 66 -22.02 17.66 -7.06
N GLN A 67 -22.79 18.15 -8.04
CA GLN A 67 -24.03 17.50 -8.50
C GLN A 67 -23.72 16.24 -9.35
N VAL A 68 -22.97 15.30 -8.77
CA VAL A 68 -22.68 14.00 -9.36
C VAL A 68 -23.91 13.09 -9.15
N PRO A 69 -24.30 12.26 -10.14
CA PRO A 69 -25.36 11.28 -9.92
C PRO A 69 -25.00 10.35 -8.74
N GLU A 70 -25.78 10.47 -7.66
CA GLU A 70 -25.53 9.88 -6.34
C GLU A 70 -25.17 8.38 -6.40
N GLU A 71 -25.95 7.60 -7.16
CA GLU A 71 -25.76 6.14 -7.30
C GLU A 71 -24.40 5.77 -7.91
N SER A 72 -23.93 6.55 -8.88
CA SER A 72 -22.65 6.28 -9.55
C SER A 72 -21.43 6.67 -8.71
N HIS A 73 -21.59 7.62 -7.78
CA HIS A 73 -20.54 8.02 -6.85
C HIS A 73 -20.47 7.08 -5.65
N ALA A 74 -21.63 6.70 -5.10
CA ALA A 74 -21.71 5.75 -3.99
C ALA A 74 -21.04 4.41 -4.35
N LEU A 75 -21.35 3.84 -5.52
CA LEU A 75 -20.69 2.62 -6.01
C LEU A 75 -19.18 2.79 -6.21
N PHE A 76 -18.73 3.98 -6.62
CA PHE A 76 -17.32 4.27 -6.77
C PHE A 76 -16.60 4.29 -5.40
N LEU A 77 -17.21 4.92 -4.39
CA LEU A 77 -16.70 4.93 -3.03
C LEU A 77 -16.65 3.52 -2.42
N GLU A 78 -17.67 2.69 -2.66
CA GLU A 78 -17.67 1.28 -2.21
C GLU A 78 -16.51 0.48 -2.81
N ARG A 79 -16.24 0.64 -4.11
CA ARG A 79 -15.07 0.00 -4.75
C ARG A 79 -13.74 0.55 -4.22
N PHE A 80 -13.70 1.83 -3.87
CA PHE A 80 -12.52 2.43 -3.25
C PHE A 80 -12.28 1.89 -1.83
N ASP A 81 -13.34 1.64 -1.06
CA ASP A 81 -13.27 0.97 0.23
C ASP A 81 -12.80 -0.48 0.11
N GLU A 82 -13.24 -1.19 -0.94
CA GLU A 82 -12.72 -2.52 -1.27
C GLU A 82 -11.21 -2.49 -1.52
N LEU A 83 -10.70 -1.50 -2.27
CA LEU A 83 -9.26 -1.33 -2.49
C LEU A 83 -8.49 -1.16 -1.18
N LEU A 84 -8.97 -0.29 -0.28
CA LEU A 84 -8.36 -0.05 1.03
C LEU A 84 -8.30 -1.33 1.88
N ALA A 85 -9.35 -2.15 1.82
CA ALA A 85 -9.40 -3.43 2.54
C ALA A 85 -8.51 -4.52 1.90
N LEU A 86 -8.40 -4.54 0.56
CA LEU A 86 -7.62 -5.54 -0.17
C LEU A 86 -6.12 -5.26 -0.17
N LEU A 87 -5.69 -4.00 -0.12
CA LEU A 87 -4.28 -3.62 -0.22
C LEU A 87 -3.35 -4.39 0.75
N PRO A 88 -3.70 -4.57 2.04
CA PRO A 88 -2.84 -5.30 2.98
C PRO A 88 -2.92 -6.83 2.84
N LEU A 89 -3.96 -7.34 2.17
CA LEU A 89 -4.27 -8.77 2.12
C LEU A 89 -3.79 -9.41 0.81
N GLU A 90 -4.11 -8.79 -0.32
CA GLU A 90 -3.90 -9.30 -1.67
C GLU A 90 -3.23 -8.22 -2.55
N PRO A 91 -1.89 -8.07 -2.47
CA PRO A 91 -1.15 -7.00 -3.14
C PRO A 91 -1.32 -6.98 -4.67
N LEU A 92 -1.41 -8.17 -5.30
CA LEU A 92 -1.54 -8.26 -6.75
C LEU A 92 -2.93 -7.82 -7.22
N GLN A 93 -4.00 -8.27 -6.54
CA GLN A 93 -5.36 -7.91 -6.90
C GLN A 93 -5.62 -6.42 -6.64
N SER A 94 -5.15 -5.91 -5.50
CA SER A 94 -5.24 -4.50 -5.16
C SER A 94 -4.45 -3.60 -6.13
N GLN A 95 -3.37 -4.09 -6.73
CA GLN A 95 -2.63 -3.34 -7.74
C GLN A 95 -3.48 -3.06 -8.99
N TYR A 96 -4.16 -4.08 -9.55
CA TYR A 96 -5.04 -3.89 -10.71
C TYR A 96 -6.27 -3.04 -10.38
N LEU A 97 -6.92 -3.31 -9.23
CA LEU A 97 -8.08 -2.53 -8.80
C LEU A 97 -7.70 -1.06 -8.55
N GLY A 98 -6.57 -0.82 -7.91
CA GLY A 98 -6.09 0.52 -7.61
C GLY A 98 -5.72 1.29 -8.87
N GLN A 99 -5.08 0.65 -9.86
CA GLN A 99 -4.83 1.27 -11.16
C GLN A 99 -6.13 1.73 -11.83
N ASP A 100 -7.13 0.84 -11.93
CA ASP A 100 -8.43 1.17 -12.52
C ASP A 100 -9.10 2.34 -11.80
N LEU A 101 -9.15 2.29 -10.46
CA LEU A 101 -9.76 3.33 -9.64
C LEU A 101 -9.02 4.67 -9.72
N MET A 102 -7.68 4.67 -9.66
CA MET A 102 -6.90 5.90 -9.74
C MET A 102 -7.04 6.59 -11.10
N CYS A 103 -7.02 5.82 -12.19
CA CYS A 103 -7.31 6.32 -13.54
C CYS A 103 -8.71 6.93 -13.61
N GLN A 104 -9.72 6.27 -13.01
CA GLN A 104 -11.08 6.80 -12.95
C GLN A 104 -11.18 8.07 -12.10
N VAL A 105 -10.47 8.20 -10.98
CA VAL A 105 -10.44 9.44 -10.18
C VAL A 105 -10.01 10.61 -11.06
N ILE A 106 -8.91 10.47 -11.80
CA ILE A 106 -8.37 11.55 -12.64
C ILE A 106 -9.35 11.92 -13.76
N GLN A 107 -9.97 10.92 -14.41
CA GLN A 107 -10.88 11.14 -15.53
C GLN A 107 -12.22 11.73 -15.09
N ARG A 108 -12.75 11.27 -13.95
CA ARG A 108 -14.06 11.67 -13.42
C ARG A 108 -14.02 13.00 -12.68
N TYR A 109 -12.89 13.28 -12.02
CA TYR A 109 -12.68 14.50 -11.25
C TYR A 109 -11.46 15.30 -11.75
N PRO A 110 -11.46 15.81 -13.01
CA PRO A 110 -10.30 16.51 -13.57
C PRO A 110 -9.88 17.73 -12.75
N GLN A 111 -10.83 18.46 -12.16
CA GLN A 111 -10.53 19.57 -11.26
C GLN A 111 -9.72 19.16 -10.02
N PHE A 112 -9.78 17.89 -9.59
CA PHE A 112 -9.06 17.39 -8.42
C PHE A 112 -7.90 16.46 -8.79
N ALA A 113 -7.63 16.24 -10.07
CA ALA A 113 -6.49 15.45 -10.54
C ALA A 113 -5.13 15.96 -10.02
N HIS A 114 -5.02 17.26 -9.73
CA HIS A 114 -3.82 17.84 -9.14
C HIS A 114 -3.69 17.57 -7.63
N LEU A 115 -4.78 17.22 -6.94
CA LEU A 115 -4.77 16.81 -5.53
C LEU A 115 -4.41 15.34 -5.36
N VAL A 116 -4.51 14.53 -6.42
CA VAL A 116 -4.09 13.13 -6.41
C VAL A 116 -2.57 13.05 -6.20
N PRO A 117 -2.10 12.44 -5.09
CA PRO A 117 -0.68 12.28 -4.83
C PRO A 117 0.01 11.50 -5.96
N ARG A 118 1.06 12.08 -6.54
CA ARG A 118 1.85 11.44 -7.61
C ARG A 118 2.47 10.11 -7.16
N ASP A 119 2.75 9.96 -5.87
CA ASP A 119 3.24 8.72 -5.29
C ASP A 119 2.27 7.55 -5.51
N LEU A 120 0.96 7.79 -5.51
CA LEU A 120 -0.02 6.75 -5.82
C LEU A 120 0.02 6.34 -7.30
N LEU A 121 0.23 7.29 -8.20
CA LEU A 121 0.32 7.00 -9.63
C LEU A 121 1.55 6.16 -9.95
N TRP A 122 2.68 6.49 -9.33
CA TRP A 122 3.89 5.68 -9.39
C TRP A 122 3.69 4.30 -8.77
N PHE A 123 3.07 4.22 -7.58
CA PHE A 123 2.86 2.99 -6.84
C PHE A 123 2.01 1.95 -7.59
N PHE A 124 0.90 2.38 -8.19
CA PHE A 124 0.08 1.47 -8.99
C PHE A 124 0.69 1.19 -10.37
N GLY A 125 1.38 2.18 -10.95
CA GLY A 125 2.08 2.04 -12.21
C GLY A 125 1.15 1.80 -13.41
N GLY A 126 1.74 1.29 -14.50
CA GLY A 126 1.06 1.03 -15.78
C GLY A 126 0.30 2.25 -16.30
N ASP A 127 -1.02 2.14 -16.49
CA ASP A 127 -1.85 3.22 -17.05
C ASP A 127 -1.80 4.52 -16.23
N CYS A 128 -1.55 4.44 -14.91
CA CYS A 128 -1.40 5.61 -14.06
C CYS A 128 -0.20 6.48 -14.45
N LEU A 129 0.86 5.88 -15.02
CA LEU A 129 2.08 6.60 -15.40
C LEU A 129 1.84 7.54 -16.58
N HIS A 130 0.80 7.32 -17.39
CA HIS A 130 0.43 8.23 -18.48
C HIS A 130 -0.04 9.61 -17.99
N PHE A 131 -0.42 9.73 -16.72
CA PHE A 131 -0.81 10.99 -16.11
C PHE A 131 0.38 11.73 -15.46
N MET A 132 1.59 11.18 -15.55
CA MET A 132 2.83 11.79 -15.06
C MET A 132 3.66 12.31 -16.24
N PRO A 133 4.11 13.59 -16.22
CA PRO A 133 5.05 14.09 -17.21
C PRO A 133 6.43 13.44 -17.06
N ASP A 134 7.22 13.43 -18.14
CA ASP A 134 8.54 12.78 -18.19
C ASP A 134 9.47 13.25 -17.04
N ALA A 135 9.47 14.54 -16.71
CA ALA A 135 10.29 15.07 -15.61
C ALA A 135 9.91 14.49 -14.23
N GLU A 136 8.63 14.16 -14.02
CA GLU A 136 8.19 13.45 -12.81
C GLU A 136 8.63 11.99 -12.89
N LEU A 137 8.47 11.31 -14.03
CA LEU A 137 8.95 9.93 -14.20
C LEU A 137 10.46 9.80 -13.89
N ASP A 138 11.27 10.73 -14.40
CA ASP A 138 12.71 10.80 -14.12
C ASP A 138 13.01 11.01 -12.63
N LEU A 139 12.17 11.76 -11.91
CA LEU A 139 12.29 11.94 -10.46
C LEU A 139 12.07 10.63 -9.73
N TYR A 140 10.96 9.97 -10.05
CA TYR A 140 10.55 8.75 -9.37
C TYR A 140 11.46 7.57 -9.70
N GLN A 141 11.98 7.50 -10.93
CA GLN A 141 12.97 6.50 -11.31
C GLN A 141 14.25 6.65 -10.47
N GLN A 142 14.78 7.86 -10.32
CA GLN A 142 15.95 8.10 -9.46
C GLN A 142 15.68 7.79 -7.99
N LEU A 143 14.48 8.12 -7.50
CA LEU A 143 14.08 7.79 -6.12
C LEU A 143 14.05 6.27 -5.88
N GLU A 144 13.58 5.51 -6.88
CA GLU A 144 13.57 4.05 -6.84
C GLU A 144 15.00 3.47 -6.85
N GLU A 145 15.90 4.04 -7.67
CA GLU A 145 17.32 3.67 -7.71
C GLU A 145 17.98 3.90 -6.34
N LEU A 146 17.75 5.07 -5.71
CA LEU A 146 18.23 5.37 -4.36
C LEU A 146 17.70 4.38 -3.31
N ARG A 147 16.40 4.02 -3.40
CA ARG A 147 15.79 3.02 -2.51
C ARG A 147 16.49 1.67 -2.65
N TYR A 148 16.72 1.24 -3.89
CA TYR A 148 17.37 -0.02 -4.20
C TYR A 148 18.83 -0.03 -3.72
N GLU A 149 19.59 1.05 -3.91
CA GLU A 149 20.94 1.18 -3.38
C GLU A 149 21.00 1.18 -1.85
N ALA A 150 20.01 1.80 -1.18
CA ALA A 150 19.91 1.76 0.27
C ALA A 150 19.60 0.35 0.78
N GLU A 151 18.69 -0.37 0.10
CA GLU A 151 18.35 -1.76 0.39
C GLU A 151 19.57 -2.68 0.23
N GLN A 152 20.33 -2.54 -0.86
CA GLN A 152 21.58 -3.30 -1.06
C GLN A 152 22.62 -3.05 0.03
N ARG A 153 22.68 -1.82 0.56
CA ARG A 153 23.60 -1.44 1.65
C ARG A 153 23.05 -1.76 3.05
N GLY A 154 21.81 -2.23 3.16
CA GLY A 154 21.12 -2.43 4.43
C GLY A 154 20.91 -1.14 5.22
N ALA A 155 20.85 0.00 4.54
CA ALA A 155 20.61 1.31 5.16
C ALA A 155 19.10 1.58 5.29
N PRO A 156 18.66 2.30 6.34
CA PRO A 156 17.28 2.77 6.41
C PRO A 156 17.00 3.74 5.26
N PHE A 157 15.81 3.64 4.67
CA PHE A 157 15.36 4.51 3.59
C PHE A 157 13.98 5.07 3.91
N ASP A 158 13.85 6.39 3.90
CA ASP A 158 12.56 7.09 4.06
C ASP A 158 12.16 7.75 2.76
N TRP A 159 11.13 7.19 2.11
CA TRP A 159 10.67 7.63 0.80
C TRP A 159 10.34 9.12 0.73
N ASN A 160 9.65 9.64 1.75
CA ASN A 160 9.20 11.03 1.71
C ASN A 160 10.38 11.98 1.94
N VAL A 161 11.27 11.66 2.87
CA VAL A 161 12.47 12.48 3.14
C VAL A 161 13.37 12.55 1.91
N GLU A 162 13.69 11.41 1.31
CA GLU A 162 14.57 11.31 0.14
C GLU A 162 13.97 12.02 -1.07
N LYS A 163 12.65 11.91 -1.27
CA LYS A 163 11.93 12.65 -2.31
C LYS A 163 12.05 14.17 -2.14
N GLN A 164 11.88 14.69 -0.92
CA GLN A 164 12.02 16.12 -0.65
C GLN A 164 13.46 16.60 -0.87
N GLN A 165 14.45 15.80 -0.50
CA GLN A 165 15.86 16.11 -0.75
C GLN A 165 16.17 16.16 -2.25
N LEU A 166 15.66 15.19 -3.02
CA LEU A 166 15.85 15.13 -4.47
C LEU A 166 15.12 16.28 -5.20
N LEU A 167 13.94 16.66 -4.74
CA LEU A 167 13.24 17.84 -5.26
C LEU A 167 14.01 19.13 -4.94
N ALA A 168 14.54 19.26 -3.73
CA ALA A 168 15.32 20.42 -3.33
C ALA A 168 16.65 20.54 -4.10
N SER A 169 17.33 19.43 -4.38
CA SER A 169 18.57 19.45 -5.18
C SER A 169 18.31 19.89 -6.61
N ARG A 170 17.26 19.38 -7.26
CA ARG A 170 16.87 19.77 -8.63
C ARG A 170 16.44 21.23 -8.76
N GLN A 171 16.01 21.87 -7.68
CA GLN A 171 15.66 23.30 -7.67
C GLN A 171 16.86 24.23 -7.46
N ALA A 172 18.01 23.67 -7.04
CA ALA A 172 19.23 24.43 -6.77
C ALA A 172 20.18 24.53 -7.98
N GLU A 173 19.90 23.78 -9.06
CA GLU A 173 20.57 23.84 -10.36
C GLU A 173 19.92 24.84 -11.33
#